data_AF-A0A428MPQ3-F1
#
_entry.id   AF-A0A428MPQ3-F1
#
_cell.length_a   1.000
_cell.length_b   1.000
_cell.length_c   1.000
_cell.angle_alpha   90.00
_cell.angle_beta   90.00
_cell.angle_gamma   90.00
#
_symmetry.space_group_name_H-M   'P 1'
#
loop_
_entity.id
_entity.type
_entity.pdbx_description
1 polymer ?
#
loop_
_entity_poly.entity_id
_entity_poly.type
_entity_poly.pdbx_seq_one_letter_code
_entity_poly.pdbx_strand_id
1 'polypeptide(L)'
;MKTTLSLAVGITLSLSAFAQTNPQTTIVSQSTSPASVYHVNVISRTVQAVNYQHRSGATKLDFAGTDLMPSANGQAKVESKRGSIEIEVEFGNLQKPTTFGNEYLTYVLWAISPEGRAVNLGEVLVGGNRRSKLDVTTDLQAFALIVTAEPYYAVRQPSNVIVLENVVRDDTKGTAEAVNAKYELMERGSYIPTGYKFDPVILNANLPLEFFEARNALRIAQSEGAKEYASDSYQHAVQLMNSADGYATEKHSPKKLLIAASRDAVQTAEDARAIAVKKMDEQRLADERQASADAQAKSQGQADDAIRQKEQAQSDAAKAQSDMAANQAASVAAVTAAQADANQSRLAAQQAENDKTAMRMRLSEQLNAILQTRDSARGLIVSMSDVLFDTGKYSLKPGAREKLAKVAGILLAYPGLNIEVGGYTDNIGSDEMNQKLSQNRAGSVRDYLVQQGVAINSVSAKGFGNTLPVASNDNSSGRQQNRRVELLVSGEAIGSPVNATIGSLR
;
A
#
# COMPACT_ATOMS: atom_id res chain seq x y z
N MET A 1 45.04 -36.03 1.74
CA MET A 1 44.67 -36.88 0.59
C MET A 1 43.21 -37.27 0.73
N LYS A 2 42.40 -37.02 -0.32
CA LYS A 2 41.17 -37.72 -0.75
C LYS A 2 40.02 -37.91 0.27
N THR A 3 38.88 -37.20 0.16
CA THR A 3 37.64 -37.59 -0.58
C THR A 3 37.15 -39.01 -0.20
N THR A 4 35.90 -39.34 0.13
CA THR A 4 34.55 -38.76 -0.03
C THR A 4 33.52 -39.84 0.39
N LEU A 5 32.32 -39.40 0.78
CA LEU A 5 30.98 -39.96 0.49
C LEU A 5 30.51 -41.34 1.02
N SER A 6 29.40 -41.24 1.78
CA SER A 6 28.03 -41.72 1.44
C SER A 6 27.49 -43.10 1.87
N LEU A 7 26.27 -43.00 2.44
CA LEU A 7 25.04 -43.84 2.30
C LEU A 7 25.16 -45.36 2.57
N ALA A 8 24.18 -46.08 3.11
CA ALA A 8 22.90 -45.81 3.78
C ALA A 8 22.30 -47.18 4.20
N VAL A 9 21.17 -47.09 4.90
CA VAL A 9 20.07 -48.06 5.00
C VAL A 9 20.15 -49.09 6.13
N GLY A 10 19.09 -49.04 6.96
CA GLY A 10 18.41 -50.22 7.47
C GLY A 10 18.35 -50.28 9.00
N ILE A 11 17.16 -50.05 9.58
CA ILE A 11 16.38 -51.09 10.27
C ILE A 11 15.06 -50.47 10.76
N THR A 12 13.99 -51.12 10.32
CA THR A 12 12.60 -51.03 10.77
C THR A 12 12.42 -51.43 12.23
N LEU A 13 11.54 -50.75 12.96
CA LEU A 13 10.79 -51.35 14.08
C LEU A 13 9.45 -50.62 14.23
N SER A 14 8.39 -51.37 13.95
CA SER A 14 6.99 -51.01 14.07
C SER A 14 6.48 -51.25 15.49
N LEU A 15 5.83 -50.26 16.08
CA LEU A 15 4.95 -50.40 17.23
C LEU A 15 3.71 -49.51 17.03
N SER A 16 2.57 -50.19 16.91
CA SER A 16 1.24 -49.62 16.73
C SER A 16 0.74 -48.97 18.03
N ALA A 17 0.26 -47.73 17.96
CA ALA A 17 -0.48 -47.10 19.05
C ALA A 17 -1.81 -46.54 18.50
N PHE A 18 -2.89 -46.91 19.18
CA PHE A 18 -4.28 -46.58 18.90
C PHE A 18 -4.52 -45.06 18.90
N ALA A 19 -5.12 -44.53 17.84
CA ALA A 19 -5.56 -43.15 17.75
C ALA A 19 -6.94 -42.97 18.37
N GLN A 20 -7.02 -42.24 19.50
CA GLN A 20 -8.26 -41.61 19.97
C GLN A 20 -8.53 -40.38 19.10
N THR A 21 -9.62 -40.42 18.33
CA THR A 21 -10.09 -39.30 17.52
C THR A 21 -10.85 -38.30 18.38
N ASN A 22 -10.17 -37.25 18.83
CA ASN A 22 -10.81 -36.00 19.24
C ASN A 22 -10.82 -35.05 18.01
N PRO A 23 -11.98 -34.51 17.58
CA PRO A 23 -11.98 -33.47 16.56
C PRO A 23 -11.62 -32.12 17.20
N GLN A 24 -10.35 -31.72 17.10
CA GLN A 24 -9.95 -30.33 17.35
C GLN A 24 -10.17 -29.50 16.09
N THR A 25 -11.06 -28.51 16.20
CA THR A 25 -11.34 -27.50 15.19
C THR A 25 -10.15 -26.53 15.09
N THR A 26 -9.44 -26.55 13.96
CA THR A 26 -8.41 -25.55 13.66
C THR A 26 -9.07 -24.30 13.08
N ILE A 27 -9.00 -23.18 13.79
CA ILE A 27 -9.47 -21.88 13.30
C ILE A 27 -8.33 -21.24 12.49
N VAL A 28 -8.52 -21.10 11.18
CA VAL A 28 -7.71 -20.23 10.32
C VAL A 28 -8.51 -18.97 10.07
N SER A 29 -8.07 -17.85 10.64
CA SER A 29 -8.68 -16.54 10.45
C SER A 29 -8.22 -15.93 9.12
N GLN A 30 -9.09 -15.91 8.11
CA GLN A 30 -8.98 -15.00 6.96
C GLN A 30 -10.12 -13.99 7.03
N SER A 31 -9.75 -12.71 7.10
CA SER A 31 -10.67 -11.58 6.99
C SER A 31 -11.01 -11.35 5.52
N THR A 32 -12.23 -11.71 5.13
CA THR A 32 -12.86 -11.26 3.88
C THR A 32 -14.30 -10.86 4.18
N SER A 33 -14.73 -9.78 3.53
CA SER A 33 -16.04 -9.12 3.61
C SER A 33 -17.21 -10.11 3.70
N PRO A 34 -18.33 -9.74 4.37
CA PRO A 34 -19.49 -10.61 4.46
C PRO A 34 -20.18 -10.66 3.08
N ALA A 35 -19.68 -11.52 2.20
CA ALA A 35 -20.55 -12.13 1.22
C ALA A 35 -21.55 -12.94 2.02
N SER A 36 -22.83 -12.55 1.97
CA SER A 36 -23.91 -13.33 2.54
C SER A 36 -23.87 -14.72 1.90
N VAL A 37 -23.21 -15.67 2.56
CA VAL A 37 -23.25 -17.07 2.15
C VAL A 37 -24.63 -17.57 2.52
N TYR A 38 -25.54 -17.50 1.56
CA TYR A 38 -26.87 -18.05 1.71
C TYR A 38 -26.73 -19.57 1.77
N HIS A 39 -27.08 -20.14 2.92
CA HIS A 39 -27.09 -21.58 3.13
C HIS A 39 -28.38 -22.11 2.52
N VAL A 40 -28.28 -22.74 1.34
CA VAL A 40 -29.35 -23.62 0.88
C VAL A 40 -29.25 -24.87 1.75
N ASN A 41 -30.18 -25.04 2.68
CA ASN A 41 -30.29 -26.30 3.42
C ASN A 41 -30.79 -27.38 2.45
N VAL A 42 -29.86 -28.10 1.85
CA VAL A 42 -30.18 -29.29 1.06
C VAL A 42 -30.39 -30.45 2.02
N ILE A 43 -31.65 -30.83 2.26
CA ILE A 43 -31.96 -32.08 2.95
C ILE A 43 -31.74 -33.21 1.97
N SER A 44 -30.75 -34.07 2.23
CA SER A 44 -30.50 -35.25 1.41
C SER A 44 -30.66 -36.54 2.20
N ARG A 45 -31.19 -37.57 1.54
CA ARG A 45 -31.31 -38.93 2.08
C ARG A 45 -30.76 -39.95 1.11
N THR A 46 -30.51 -41.15 1.62
CA THR A 46 -30.04 -42.28 0.83
C THR A 46 -31.04 -43.42 0.92
N VAL A 47 -31.35 -44.04 -0.21
CA VAL A 47 -32.23 -45.20 -0.30
C VAL A 47 -31.62 -46.21 -1.28
N GLN A 48 -31.88 -47.50 -1.07
CA GLN A 48 -31.38 -48.56 -1.96
C GLN A 48 -32.19 -48.63 -3.24
N ALA A 49 -31.58 -48.21 -4.36
CA ALA A 49 -32.12 -48.39 -5.68
C ALA A 49 -31.77 -49.76 -6.23
N VAL A 50 -32.68 -50.31 -7.03
CA VAL A 50 -32.54 -51.62 -7.68
C VAL A 50 -32.57 -51.40 -9.18
N ASN A 51 -31.63 -52.00 -9.90
CA ASN A 51 -31.70 -52.11 -11.35
C ASN A 51 -32.75 -53.18 -11.73
N TYR A 52 -33.65 -52.93 -12.68
CA TYR A 52 -34.69 -53.86 -13.14
C TYR A 52 -34.55 -54.23 -14.63
N GLN A 53 -33.48 -53.80 -15.30
CA GLN A 53 -33.29 -53.99 -16.74
C GLN A 53 -33.14 -55.46 -17.13
N HIS A 54 -33.77 -55.88 -18.25
CA HIS A 54 -33.60 -57.19 -18.90
C HIS A 54 -33.88 -58.43 -18.01
N ARG A 55 -34.82 -58.35 -17.07
CA ARG A 55 -35.15 -59.49 -16.20
C ARG A 55 -36.31 -60.33 -16.75
N SER A 56 -36.11 -61.65 -16.75
CA SER A 56 -37.21 -62.61 -16.91
C SER A 56 -37.88 -62.82 -15.56
N GLY A 57 -39.13 -62.34 -15.42
CA GLY A 57 -39.93 -62.48 -14.21
C GLY A 57 -40.00 -61.23 -13.34
N ALA A 58 -40.89 -61.27 -12.35
CA ALA A 58 -41.16 -60.13 -11.47
C ALA A 58 -40.18 -60.09 -10.28
N THR A 59 -39.61 -58.91 -10.04
CA THR A 59 -38.79 -58.58 -8.87
C THR A 59 -39.72 -58.15 -7.73
N LYS A 60 -39.61 -58.80 -6.57
CA LYS A 60 -40.41 -58.45 -5.38
C LYS A 60 -39.60 -57.62 -4.40
N LEU A 61 -40.21 -56.59 -3.84
CA LEU A 61 -39.62 -55.75 -2.80
C LEU A 61 -40.59 -55.68 -1.61
N ASP A 62 -40.04 -55.44 -0.43
CA ASP A 62 -40.84 -54.96 0.70
C ASP A 62 -40.79 -53.44 0.80
N PHE A 63 -41.72 -52.89 1.56
CA PHE A 63 -41.62 -51.55 2.10
C PHE A 63 -41.64 -51.61 3.62
N ALA A 64 -40.73 -50.87 4.24
CA ALA A 64 -40.70 -50.68 5.68
C ALA A 64 -41.13 -49.25 6.02
N GLY A 65 -41.93 -49.12 7.08
CA GLY A 65 -42.26 -47.83 7.67
C GLY A 65 -41.01 -47.17 8.26
N THR A 66 -40.90 -45.85 8.08
CA THR A 66 -39.81 -45.04 8.66
C THR A 66 -40.11 -44.67 10.12
N ASP A 67 -39.22 -43.93 10.78
CA ASP A 67 -39.46 -43.35 12.11
C ASP A 67 -40.74 -42.49 12.19
N LEU A 68 -41.18 -41.94 11.06
CA LEU A 68 -42.41 -41.14 10.98
C LEU A 68 -43.67 -42.01 10.97
N MET A 69 -43.59 -43.24 10.47
CA MET A 69 -44.71 -44.19 10.50
C MET A 69 -44.25 -45.65 10.65
N PRO A 70 -43.71 -46.06 11.81
CA PRO A 70 -43.06 -47.37 11.95
C PRO A 70 -43.99 -48.58 11.73
N SER A 71 -45.31 -48.39 11.93
CA SER A 71 -46.30 -49.45 11.74
C SER A 71 -46.65 -49.73 10.27
N ALA A 72 -46.31 -48.81 9.36
CA ALA A 72 -46.61 -48.93 7.95
C ALA A 72 -45.78 -50.04 7.31
N ASN A 73 -46.39 -50.74 6.37
CA ASN A 73 -45.72 -51.77 5.60
C ASN A 73 -46.27 -51.83 4.18
N GLY A 74 -45.57 -52.53 3.31
CA GLY A 74 -46.07 -52.80 1.97
C GLY A 74 -45.21 -53.77 1.20
N GLN A 75 -45.63 -54.08 -0.01
CA GLN A 75 -44.91 -54.94 -0.94
C GLN A 75 -45.00 -54.33 -2.34
N ALA A 76 -43.94 -54.45 -3.11
CA ALA A 76 -43.92 -54.12 -4.54
C ALA A 76 -43.67 -55.39 -5.35
N LYS A 77 -44.30 -55.46 -6.52
CA LYS A 77 -43.96 -56.36 -7.60
C LYS A 77 -43.61 -55.51 -8.82
N VAL A 78 -42.34 -55.58 -9.23
CA VAL A 78 -41.78 -54.81 -10.34
C VAL A 78 -41.49 -55.76 -11.50
N GLU A 79 -42.07 -55.51 -12.66
CA GLU A 79 -41.92 -56.36 -13.84
C GLU A 79 -41.44 -55.54 -15.04
N SER A 80 -40.35 -55.98 -15.66
CA SER A 80 -39.84 -55.37 -16.89
C SER A 80 -40.66 -55.87 -18.08
N LYS A 81 -41.39 -54.96 -18.73
CA LYS A 81 -42.12 -55.21 -19.98
C LYS A 81 -41.37 -54.59 -21.16
N ARG A 82 -41.79 -54.91 -22.40
CA ARG A 82 -41.18 -54.34 -23.61
C ARG A 82 -41.44 -52.83 -23.68
N GLY A 83 -40.47 -52.04 -23.21
CA GLY A 83 -40.48 -50.58 -23.30
C GLY A 83 -40.97 -49.83 -22.06
N SER A 84 -41.37 -50.54 -21.00
CA SER A 84 -41.77 -49.94 -19.72
C SER A 84 -41.53 -50.91 -18.55
N ILE A 85 -41.45 -50.37 -17.35
CA ILE A 85 -41.45 -51.16 -16.11
C ILE A 85 -42.79 -50.96 -15.43
N GLU A 86 -43.51 -52.06 -15.22
CA GLU A 86 -44.77 -52.10 -14.46
C GLU A 86 -44.45 -52.31 -12.98
N ILE A 87 -45.12 -51.55 -12.12
CA ILE A 87 -44.95 -51.58 -10.68
C ILE A 87 -46.34 -51.73 -10.06
N GLU A 88 -46.58 -52.89 -9.45
CA GLU A 88 -47.77 -53.14 -8.62
C GLU A 88 -47.35 -52.98 -7.15
N VAL A 89 -47.98 -52.08 -6.39
CA VAL A 89 -47.71 -51.91 -4.96
C VAL A 89 -48.97 -52.11 -4.12
N GLU A 90 -48.78 -52.71 -2.95
CA GLU A 90 -49.81 -52.83 -1.93
C GLU A 90 -49.25 -52.36 -0.58
N PHE A 91 -49.97 -51.46 0.08
CA PHE A 91 -49.58 -50.88 1.37
C PHE A 91 -50.62 -51.19 2.46
N GLY A 92 -50.14 -51.31 3.69
CA GLY A 92 -50.93 -51.55 4.89
C GLY A 92 -50.54 -50.62 6.04
N ASN A 93 -51.46 -50.51 7.00
CA ASN A 93 -51.29 -49.73 8.24
C ASN A 93 -50.99 -48.24 8.01
N LEU A 94 -51.49 -47.68 6.90
CA LEU A 94 -51.32 -46.26 6.62
C LEU A 94 -52.17 -45.41 7.58
N GLN A 95 -51.55 -44.40 8.18
CA GLN A 95 -52.27 -43.35 8.91
C GLN A 95 -52.83 -42.32 7.92
N LYS A 96 -53.63 -41.35 8.41
CA LYS A 96 -54.08 -40.26 7.54
C LYS A 96 -52.91 -39.29 7.27
N PRO A 97 -52.73 -38.78 6.05
CA PRO A 97 -51.68 -37.79 5.75
C PRO A 97 -51.67 -36.60 6.72
N THR A 98 -52.86 -36.15 7.12
CA THR A 98 -53.04 -35.02 8.05
C THR A 98 -52.43 -35.23 9.44
N THR A 99 -52.05 -36.46 9.80
CA THR A 99 -51.29 -36.73 11.04
C THR A 99 -49.91 -36.08 11.05
N PHE A 100 -49.34 -35.79 9.88
CA PHE A 100 -48.07 -35.11 9.72
C PHE A 100 -48.17 -33.58 9.66
N GLY A 101 -49.38 -33.03 9.66
CA GLY A 101 -49.67 -31.62 9.45
C GLY A 101 -50.95 -31.44 8.62
N ASN A 102 -51.71 -30.37 8.88
CA ASN A 102 -52.98 -30.12 8.18
C ASN A 102 -52.81 -29.84 6.70
N GLU A 103 -51.59 -29.50 6.29
CA GLU A 103 -51.18 -29.28 4.92
C GLU A 103 -51.07 -30.56 4.08
N TYR A 104 -50.84 -31.72 4.71
CA TYR A 104 -50.64 -32.98 4.00
C TYR A 104 -52.00 -33.65 3.77
N LEU A 105 -52.37 -33.78 2.50
CA LEU A 105 -53.69 -34.30 2.11
C LEU A 105 -53.60 -35.69 1.50
N THR A 106 -52.46 -36.06 0.93
CA THR A 106 -52.29 -37.33 0.25
C THR A 106 -50.90 -37.94 0.48
N TYR A 107 -50.70 -39.15 -0.03
CA TYR A 107 -49.39 -39.77 -0.16
C TYR A 107 -49.03 -39.88 -1.64
N VAL A 108 -47.75 -39.78 -1.97
CA VAL A 108 -47.26 -39.95 -3.34
C VAL A 108 -46.18 -41.03 -3.35
N LEU A 109 -46.29 -41.96 -4.31
CA LEU A 109 -45.24 -42.93 -4.60
C LEU A 109 -44.23 -42.30 -5.57
N TRP A 110 -42.95 -42.41 -5.23
CA TRP A 110 -41.85 -41.89 -6.03
C TRP A 110 -40.91 -43.00 -6.46
N ALA A 111 -40.40 -42.90 -7.69
CA ALA A 111 -39.18 -43.59 -8.10
C ALA A 111 -37.99 -42.65 -7.99
N ILE A 112 -36.94 -43.09 -7.30
CA ILE A 112 -35.69 -42.33 -7.14
C ILE A 112 -34.60 -43.02 -7.94
N SER A 113 -34.08 -42.39 -8.99
CA SER A 113 -32.99 -42.96 -9.78
C SER A 113 -31.65 -42.95 -9.02
N PRO A 114 -30.66 -43.77 -9.43
CA PRO A 114 -29.33 -43.78 -8.82
C PRO A 114 -28.63 -42.42 -8.78
N GLU A 115 -28.86 -41.57 -9.79
CA GLU A 115 -28.36 -40.20 -9.85
C GLU A 115 -29.14 -39.19 -8.97
N GLY A 116 -30.17 -39.66 -8.25
CA GLY A 116 -30.92 -38.86 -7.29
C GLY A 116 -32.16 -38.15 -7.85
N ARG A 117 -32.53 -38.41 -9.11
CA ARG A 117 -33.73 -37.81 -9.71
C ARG A 117 -34.98 -38.49 -9.18
N ALA A 118 -35.89 -37.72 -8.61
CA ALA A 118 -37.21 -38.18 -8.20
C ALA A 118 -38.22 -38.09 -9.35
N VAL A 119 -39.03 -39.14 -9.52
CA VAL A 119 -40.14 -39.21 -10.47
C VAL A 119 -41.40 -39.57 -9.71
N ASN A 120 -42.42 -38.70 -9.78
CA ASN A 120 -43.74 -38.94 -9.21
C ASN A 120 -44.42 -40.05 -10.02
N LEU A 121 -44.69 -41.20 -9.39
CA LEU A 121 -45.32 -42.35 -10.04
C LEU A 121 -46.84 -42.34 -9.88
N GLY A 122 -47.37 -41.69 -8.85
CA GLY A 122 -48.81 -41.57 -8.63
C GLY A 122 -49.21 -41.44 -7.18
N GLU A 123 -50.49 -41.11 -7.00
CA GLU A 123 -51.12 -40.90 -5.71
C GLU A 123 -51.43 -42.24 -4.99
N VAL A 124 -51.09 -42.31 -3.71
CA VAL A 124 -51.36 -43.46 -2.83
C VAL A 124 -52.55 -43.14 -1.92
N LEU A 125 -53.74 -43.50 -2.37
CA LEU A 125 -54.98 -43.25 -1.65
C LEU A 125 -55.15 -44.22 -0.46
N VAL A 126 -55.43 -43.69 0.73
CA VAL A 126 -55.67 -44.50 1.93
C VAL A 126 -57.13 -44.94 1.99
N GLY A 127 -57.38 -46.24 1.76
CA GLY A 127 -58.72 -46.82 1.91
C GLY A 127 -59.21 -46.81 3.36
N GLY A 128 -60.53 -46.97 3.57
CA GLY A 128 -61.14 -46.98 4.91
C GLY A 128 -60.62 -48.09 5.85
N ASN A 129 -60.00 -49.14 5.28
CA ASN A 129 -59.31 -50.22 5.98
C ASN A 129 -57.81 -49.97 6.20
N ARG A 130 -57.32 -48.74 5.96
CA ARG A 130 -55.90 -48.34 6.07
C ARG A 130 -54.97 -49.11 5.12
N ARG A 131 -55.52 -49.59 4.00
CA ARG A 131 -54.76 -50.24 2.93
C ARG A 131 -54.86 -49.43 1.64
N SER A 132 -53.88 -49.61 0.76
CA SER A 132 -53.83 -48.99 -0.55
C SER A 132 -53.27 -49.98 -1.57
N LYS A 133 -53.71 -49.88 -2.82
CA LYS A 133 -53.17 -50.61 -3.96
C LYS A 133 -53.03 -49.64 -5.13
N LEU A 134 -51.90 -49.71 -5.83
CA LEU A 134 -51.58 -48.82 -6.95
C LEU A 134 -50.79 -49.59 -8.00
N ASP A 135 -51.19 -49.44 -9.26
CA ASP A 135 -50.51 -50.03 -10.42
C ASP A 135 -50.01 -48.87 -11.31
N VAL A 136 -48.69 -48.75 -11.49
CA VAL A 136 -48.05 -47.64 -12.20
C VAL A 136 -46.97 -48.13 -13.14
N THR A 137 -46.56 -47.27 -14.06
CA THR A 137 -45.48 -47.58 -15.02
C THR A 137 -44.41 -46.51 -15.00
N THR A 138 -43.15 -46.91 -15.17
CA THR A 138 -42.02 -45.99 -15.33
C THR A 138 -41.12 -46.42 -16.49
N ASP A 139 -40.40 -45.46 -17.06
CA ASP A 139 -39.33 -45.67 -18.03
C ASP A 139 -37.95 -45.85 -17.37
N LEU A 140 -37.82 -45.56 -16.07
CA LEU A 140 -36.59 -45.72 -15.32
C LEU A 140 -36.20 -47.19 -15.21
N GLN A 141 -34.96 -47.51 -15.60
CA GLN A 141 -34.45 -48.89 -15.56
C GLN A 141 -33.90 -49.27 -14.19
N ALA A 142 -33.37 -48.32 -13.44
CA ALA A 142 -32.90 -48.50 -12.08
C ALA A 142 -33.48 -47.42 -11.19
N PHE A 143 -34.07 -47.81 -10.06
CA PHE A 143 -34.67 -46.87 -9.12
C PHE A 143 -34.94 -47.51 -7.75
N ALA A 144 -34.99 -46.67 -6.73
CA ALA A 144 -35.58 -46.96 -5.44
C ALA A 144 -37.04 -46.50 -5.42
N LEU A 145 -37.81 -46.98 -4.45
CA LEU A 145 -39.20 -46.55 -4.26
C LEU A 145 -39.37 -45.99 -2.85
N ILE A 146 -39.98 -44.81 -2.76
CA ILE A 146 -40.35 -44.20 -1.48
C ILE A 146 -41.79 -43.70 -1.55
N VAL A 147 -42.42 -43.58 -0.38
CA VAL A 147 -43.73 -42.94 -0.24
C VAL A 147 -43.58 -41.75 0.70
N THR A 148 -44.06 -40.59 0.27
CA THR A 148 -44.01 -39.35 1.05
C THR A 148 -45.42 -38.82 1.29
N ALA A 149 -45.60 -38.11 2.41
CA ALA A 149 -46.80 -37.30 2.62
C ALA A 149 -46.68 -36.01 1.82
N GLU A 150 -47.71 -35.66 1.06
CA GLU A 150 -47.70 -34.51 0.16
C GLU A 150 -48.95 -33.65 0.31
N PRO A 151 -48.84 -32.33 0.01
CA PRO A 151 -49.97 -31.43 0.09
C PRO A 151 -51.03 -31.64 -1.00
N TYR A 152 -50.62 -32.23 -2.14
CA TYR A 152 -51.47 -32.61 -3.26
C TYR A 152 -50.72 -33.58 -4.18
N TYR A 153 -51.43 -34.40 -4.95
CA TYR A 153 -50.82 -35.47 -5.75
C TYR A 153 -49.83 -35.03 -6.84
N ALA A 154 -49.97 -33.82 -7.39
CA ALA A 154 -49.22 -33.38 -8.58
C ALA A 154 -47.85 -32.75 -8.29
N VAL A 155 -47.37 -32.78 -7.04
CA VAL A 155 -46.07 -32.22 -6.67
C VAL A 155 -44.94 -32.81 -7.53
N ARG A 156 -43.96 -31.97 -7.87
CA ARG A 156 -42.82 -32.35 -8.75
C ARG A 156 -41.55 -32.80 -8.01
N GLN A 157 -41.47 -32.52 -6.72
CA GLN A 157 -40.37 -32.95 -5.85
C GLN A 157 -40.96 -33.57 -4.57
N PRO A 158 -40.30 -34.57 -3.95
CA PRO A 158 -40.76 -35.15 -2.69
C PRO A 158 -40.50 -34.23 -1.49
N SER A 159 -41.45 -34.21 -0.57
CA SER A 159 -41.28 -33.63 0.76
C SER A 159 -40.35 -34.48 1.62
N ASN A 160 -39.81 -33.88 2.68
CA ASN A 160 -39.01 -34.61 3.66
C ASN A 160 -39.83 -35.53 4.60
N VAL A 161 -41.15 -35.67 4.40
CA VAL A 161 -42.04 -36.53 5.20
C VAL A 161 -42.16 -37.91 4.55
N ILE A 162 -41.06 -38.66 4.60
CA ILE A 162 -40.99 -40.02 4.07
C ILE A 162 -41.62 -41.00 5.05
N VAL A 163 -42.65 -41.73 4.63
CA VAL A 163 -43.40 -42.66 5.48
C VAL A 163 -43.07 -44.12 5.21
N LEU A 164 -42.67 -44.45 3.97
CA LEU A 164 -42.25 -45.79 3.56
C LEU A 164 -41.04 -45.70 2.65
N GLU A 165 -40.10 -46.63 2.81
CA GLU A 165 -38.94 -46.82 1.93
C GLU A 165 -38.88 -48.29 1.50
N ASN A 166 -38.44 -48.55 0.27
CA ASN A 166 -38.28 -49.92 -0.19
C ASN A 166 -37.15 -50.64 0.54
N VAL A 167 -37.37 -51.92 0.80
CA VAL A 167 -36.40 -52.84 1.37
C VAL A 167 -36.23 -53.99 0.38
N VAL A 168 -34.99 -54.23 -0.03
CA VAL A 168 -34.65 -55.33 -0.92
C VAL A 168 -34.69 -56.63 -0.11
N ARG A 169 -35.44 -57.63 -0.57
CA ARG A 169 -35.53 -58.92 0.12
C ARG A 169 -34.32 -59.79 -0.20
N ASP A 170 -33.90 -60.61 0.75
CA ASP A 170 -32.87 -61.63 0.52
C ASP A 170 -33.29 -62.67 -0.54
N ASP A 171 -34.60 -62.92 -0.67
CA ASP A 171 -35.20 -63.89 -1.59
C ASP A 171 -35.56 -63.30 -2.97
N THR A 172 -35.17 -62.05 -3.24
CA THR A 172 -35.42 -61.38 -4.52
C THR A 172 -34.75 -62.19 -5.65
N LYS A 173 -35.54 -63.02 -6.36
CA LYS A 173 -35.03 -63.91 -7.41
C LYS A 173 -34.61 -63.11 -8.65
N GLY A 174 -33.30 -63.00 -8.86
CA GLY A 174 -32.68 -62.47 -10.09
C GLY A 174 -31.88 -61.19 -9.88
N THR A 175 -30.54 -61.30 -9.88
CA THR A 175 -29.52 -60.30 -10.27
C THR A 175 -29.73 -58.81 -9.95
N ALA A 176 -30.34 -58.45 -8.80
CA ALA A 176 -30.45 -57.07 -8.32
C ALA A 176 -29.09 -56.50 -7.90
N GLU A 177 -28.52 -55.63 -8.73
CA GLU A 177 -27.44 -54.72 -8.29
C GLU A 177 -28.08 -53.58 -7.51
N ALA A 178 -27.90 -53.64 -6.18
CA ALA A 178 -28.30 -52.56 -5.29
C ALA A 178 -27.28 -51.42 -5.36
N VAL A 179 -27.75 -50.22 -5.63
CA VAL A 179 -26.93 -49.00 -5.60
C VAL A 179 -27.58 -48.00 -4.66
N ASN A 180 -26.77 -47.29 -3.90
CA ASN A 180 -27.27 -46.24 -3.00
C ASN A 180 -27.59 -44.99 -3.82
N ALA A 181 -28.87 -44.64 -3.90
CA ALA A 181 -29.31 -43.39 -4.51
C ALA A 181 -29.33 -42.30 -3.44
N LYS A 182 -28.62 -41.19 -3.68
CA LYS A 182 -28.71 -39.98 -2.86
C LYS A 182 -29.62 -38.98 -3.56
N TYR A 183 -30.64 -38.47 -2.88
CA TYR A 183 -31.65 -37.58 -3.47
C TYR A 183 -31.96 -36.41 -2.53
N GLU A 184 -32.47 -35.32 -3.12
CA GLU A 184 -32.78 -34.07 -2.43
C GLU A 184 -34.27 -33.97 -2.12
N LEU A 185 -34.57 -33.54 -0.90
CA LEU A 185 -35.91 -33.40 -0.36
C LEU A 185 -36.21 -31.92 -0.16
N MET A 186 -37.46 -31.54 -0.41
CA MET A 186 -37.94 -30.21 -0.04
C MET A 186 -38.05 -30.10 1.49
N GLU A 187 -37.63 -28.95 2.06
CA GLU A 187 -37.77 -28.72 3.49
C GLU A 187 -39.24 -28.63 3.91
N ARG A 188 -39.50 -28.98 5.18
CA ARG A 188 -40.80 -28.79 5.83
C ARG A 188 -41.05 -27.29 6.01
N GLY A 189 -41.63 -26.67 5.00
CA GLY A 189 -41.79 -25.21 4.89
C GLY A 189 -41.54 -24.67 3.48
N SER A 190 -40.89 -25.43 2.59
CA SER A 190 -40.78 -25.04 1.17
C SER A 190 -42.10 -25.23 0.40
N TYR A 191 -43.10 -25.90 1.00
CA TYR A 191 -44.48 -25.87 0.51
C TYR A 191 -45.33 -24.84 1.26
N ILE A 192 -44.82 -24.26 2.35
CA ILE A 192 -45.56 -23.41 3.29
C ILE A 192 -44.61 -22.34 3.82
N PRO A 193 -44.62 -21.14 3.24
CA PRO A 193 -43.71 -20.08 3.66
C PRO A 193 -43.77 -19.86 5.17
N THR A 194 -42.61 -19.73 5.79
CA THR A 194 -42.48 -19.51 7.23
C THR A 194 -43.31 -18.31 7.67
N GLY A 195 -44.25 -18.53 8.59
CA GLY A 195 -45.17 -17.49 9.08
C GLY A 195 -46.52 -17.41 8.37
N TYR A 196 -46.72 -18.17 7.29
CA TYR A 196 -48.01 -18.27 6.62
C TYR A 196 -48.97 -19.17 7.42
N LYS A 197 -50.05 -18.61 7.96
CA LYS A 197 -51.06 -19.38 8.69
C LYS A 197 -52.07 -19.96 7.72
N PHE A 198 -52.08 -21.28 7.60
CA PHE A 198 -53.14 -21.96 6.89
C PHE A 198 -54.41 -22.00 7.73
N ASP A 199 -55.49 -21.35 7.28
CA ASP A 199 -56.83 -21.81 7.69
C ASP A 199 -56.94 -23.30 7.36
N PRO A 200 -57.24 -24.17 8.34
CA PRO A 200 -57.23 -25.61 8.14
C PRO A 200 -58.21 -25.99 7.04
N VAL A 201 -57.75 -26.81 6.10
CA VAL A 201 -58.62 -27.39 5.09
C VAL A 201 -59.53 -28.39 5.79
N ILE A 202 -60.77 -27.98 6.09
CA ILE A 202 -61.76 -28.85 6.72
C ILE A 202 -62.25 -29.84 5.66
N LEU A 203 -61.77 -31.07 5.74
CA LEU A 203 -62.24 -32.18 4.91
C LEU A 203 -63.72 -32.45 5.21
N ASN A 204 -64.58 -32.09 4.25
CA ASN A 204 -66.00 -32.41 4.28
C ASN A 204 -66.24 -33.73 3.55
N ALA A 205 -66.93 -34.69 4.20
CA ALA A 205 -67.23 -36.00 3.63
C ALA A 205 -68.00 -35.97 2.30
N ASN A 206 -68.66 -34.85 1.97
CA ASN A 206 -69.46 -34.70 0.77
C ASN A 206 -68.67 -34.23 -0.46
N LEU A 207 -67.43 -33.74 -0.29
CA LEU A 207 -66.60 -33.25 -1.40
C LEU A 207 -65.44 -34.22 -1.68
N PRO A 208 -65.02 -34.36 -2.95
CA PRO A 208 -63.90 -35.22 -3.33
C PRO A 208 -62.55 -34.67 -2.82
N LEU A 209 -61.57 -35.55 -2.63
CA LEU A 209 -60.22 -35.18 -2.17
C LEU A 209 -59.56 -34.17 -3.10
N GLU A 210 -59.70 -34.37 -4.41
CA GLU A 210 -59.08 -33.54 -5.44
C GLU A 210 -59.47 -32.06 -5.31
N PHE A 211 -60.69 -31.78 -4.85
CA PHE A 211 -61.14 -30.41 -4.60
C PHE A 211 -60.35 -29.73 -3.48
N PHE A 212 -60.03 -30.47 -2.41
CA PHE A 212 -59.22 -29.97 -1.31
C PHE A 212 -57.76 -29.79 -1.72
N GLU A 213 -57.23 -30.72 -2.50
CA GLU A 213 -55.90 -30.62 -3.10
C GLU A 213 -55.77 -29.42 -4.04
N ALA A 214 -56.79 -29.13 -4.86
CA ALA A 214 -56.83 -27.96 -5.74
C ALA A 214 -56.71 -26.65 -4.96
N ARG A 215 -57.49 -26.53 -3.88
CA ARG A 215 -57.39 -25.37 -2.97
C ARG A 215 -56.02 -25.25 -2.34
N ASN A 216 -55.43 -26.37 -1.93
CA ASN A 216 -54.12 -26.38 -1.31
C ASN A 216 -53.03 -25.97 -2.31
N ALA A 217 -53.04 -26.55 -3.51
CA ALA A 217 -52.11 -26.23 -4.59
C ALA A 217 -52.14 -24.74 -4.97
N LEU A 218 -53.33 -24.14 -5.09
CA LEU A 218 -53.46 -22.73 -5.42
C LEU A 218 -52.88 -21.81 -4.32
N ARG A 219 -53.13 -22.15 -3.05
CA ARG A 219 -52.60 -21.40 -1.89
C ARG A 219 -51.08 -21.46 -1.85
N ILE A 220 -50.52 -22.65 -2.06
CA ILE A 220 -49.08 -22.88 -2.08
C ILE A 220 -48.45 -22.10 -3.24
N ALA A 221 -49.00 -22.22 -4.45
CA ALA A 221 -48.55 -21.45 -5.61
C ALA A 221 -48.56 -19.94 -5.34
N GLN A 222 -49.62 -19.40 -4.74
CA GLN A 222 -49.70 -17.99 -4.37
C GLN A 222 -48.59 -17.60 -3.39
N SER A 223 -48.36 -18.43 -2.38
CA SER A 223 -47.39 -18.18 -1.31
C SER A 223 -45.94 -18.22 -1.81
N GLU A 224 -45.67 -19.02 -2.85
CA GLU A 224 -44.40 -19.10 -3.59
C GLU A 224 -44.28 -18.04 -4.70
N GLY A 225 -45.09 -16.97 -4.64
CA GLY A 225 -44.97 -15.83 -5.55
C GLY A 225 -45.54 -16.07 -6.95
N ALA A 226 -46.31 -17.13 -7.21
CA ALA A 226 -46.84 -17.40 -8.55
C ALA A 226 -47.74 -16.29 -9.09
N LYS A 227 -48.39 -15.51 -8.22
CA LYS A 227 -49.15 -14.32 -8.65
C LYS A 227 -48.27 -13.27 -9.33
N GLU A 228 -47.02 -13.12 -8.89
CA GLU A 228 -46.09 -12.10 -9.39
C GLU A 228 -45.24 -12.66 -10.54
N TYR A 229 -44.64 -13.83 -10.33
CA TYR A 229 -43.68 -14.39 -11.28
C TYR A 229 -44.34 -15.24 -12.38
N ALA A 230 -45.51 -15.82 -12.13
CA ALA A 230 -46.22 -16.69 -13.06
C ALA A 230 -47.69 -16.28 -13.26
N SER A 231 -47.94 -14.96 -13.33
CA SER A 231 -49.30 -14.37 -13.31
C SER A 231 -50.30 -15.07 -14.23
N ASP A 232 -49.96 -15.32 -15.50
CA ASP A 232 -50.90 -15.92 -16.46
C ASP A 232 -51.32 -17.34 -16.06
N SER A 233 -50.35 -18.20 -15.74
CA SER A 233 -50.61 -19.57 -15.25
C SER A 233 -51.36 -19.56 -13.92
N TYR A 234 -51.01 -18.64 -13.01
CA TYR A 234 -51.69 -18.50 -11.73
C TYR A 234 -53.15 -18.06 -11.89
N GLN A 235 -53.43 -17.06 -12.74
CA GLN A 235 -54.81 -16.64 -13.03
C GLN A 235 -55.63 -17.75 -13.69
N HIS A 236 -55.02 -18.55 -14.56
CA HIS A 236 -55.69 -19.71 -15.15
C HIS A 236 -56.04 -20.77 -14.08
N ALA A 237 -55.13 -21.04 -13.14
CA ALA A 237 -55.41 -21.92 -12.00
C ALA A 237 -56.56 -21.38 -11.12
N VAL A 238 -56.62 -20.06 -10.89
CA VAL A 238 -57.73 -19.40 -10.17
C VAL A 238 -59.07 -19.61 -10.91
N GLN A 239 -59.09 -19.48 -12.25
CA GLN A 239 -60.31 -19.69 -13.04
C GLN A 239 -60.83 -21.13 -12.97
N LEU A 240 -59.91 -22.11 -13.03
CA LEU A 240 -60.25 -23.54 -12.89
C LEU A 240 -60.76 -23.84 -11.48
N MET A 241 -60.12 -23.26 -10.45
CA MET A 241 -60.57 -23.38 -9.07
C MET A 241 -61.97 -22.76 -8.86
N ASN A 242 -62.24 -21.58 -9.41
CA ASN A 242 -63.58 -20.97 -9.36
C ASN A 242 -64.65 -21.85 -10.02
N SER A 243 -64.30 -22.54 -11.11
CA SER A 243 -65.20 -23.49 -11.78
C SER A 243 -65.48 -24.70 -10.88
N ALA A 244 -64.45 -25.23 -10.20
CA ALA A 244 -64.59 -26.29 -9.21
C ALA A 244 -65.46 -25.86 -8.01
N ASP A 245 -65.29 -24.63 -7.51
CA ASP A 245 -66.12 -24.06 -6.43
C ASP A 245 -67.61 -23.96 -6.84
N GLY A 246 -67.87 -23.59 -8.10
CA GLY A 246 -69.22 -23.60 -8.68
C GLY A 246 -69.87 -24.99 -8.59
N TYR A 247 -69.16 -26.02 -9.06
CA TYR A 247 -69.65 -27.41 -8.98
C TYR A 247 -69.79 -27.92 -7.54
N ALA A 248 -68.95 -27.45 -6.60
CA ALA A 248 -69.03 -27.85 -5.19
C ALA A 248 -70.25 -27.27 -4.46
N THR A 249 -70.78 -26.13 -4.92
CA THR A 249 -71.93 -25.44 -4.28
C THR A 249 -73.28 -25.80 -4.91
N GLU A 250 -73.29 -26.35 -6.11
CA GLU A 250 -74.49 -26.81 -6.82
C GLU A 250 -75.09 -28.08 -6.21
N LYS A 251 -76.39 -28.05 -5.85
CA LYS A 251 -77.11 -29.19 -5.24
C LYS A 251 -77.10 -30.50 -6.04
N HIS A 252 -76.95 -30.43 -7.37
CA HIS A 252 -77.03 -31.60 -8.27
C HIS A 252 -75.83 -31.67 -9.23
N SER A 253 -74.68 -31.12 -8.84
CA SER A 253 -73.54 -31.07 -9.74
C SER A 253 -72.98 -32.47 -10.03
N PRO A 254 -72.64 -32.79 -11.28
CA PRO A 254 -72.04 -34.07 -11.62
C PRO A 254 -70.62 -34.15 -11.02
N LYS A 255 -70.45 -35.03 -10.02
CA LYS A 255 -69.18 -35.29 -9.30
C LYS A 255 -67.96 -35.43 -10.23
N LYS A 256 -68.13 -35.97 -11.43
CA LYS A 256 -67.06 -36.11 -12.44
C LYS A 256 -66.50 -34.77 -12.93
N LEU A 257 -67.35 -33.75 -13.13
CA LEU A 257 -66.90 -32.42 -13.56
C LEU A 257 -66.16 -31.71 -12.44
N LEU A 258 -66.64 -31.83 -11.19
CA LEU A 258 -65.93 -31.33 -10.02
C LEU A 258 -64.51 -31.92 -9.90
N ILE A 259 -64.39 -33.24 -10.04
CA ILE A 259 -63.07 -33.92 -10.00
C ILE A 259 -62.18 -33.45 -11.16
N ALA A 260 -62.71 -33.40 -12.39
CA ALA A 260 -61.94 -32.96 -13.55
C ALA A 260 -61.42 -31.52 -13.39
N ALA A 261 -62.30 -30.58 -13.07
CA ALA A 261 -61.93 -29.18 -12.84
C ALA A 261 -60.93 -29.02 -11.68
N SER A 262 -61.07 -29.82 -10.62
CA SER A 262 -60.13 -29.80 -9.49
C SER A 262 -58.74 -30.30 -9.90
N ARG A 263 -58.65 -31.38 -10.68
CA ARG A 263 -57.38 -31.90 -11.18
C ARG A 263 -56.68 -30.92 -12.12
N ASP A 264 -57.43 -30.30 -13.02
CA ASP A 264 -56.91 -29.26 -13.92
C ASP A 264 -56.38 -28.07 -13.11
N ALA A 265 -57.09 -27.66 -12.05
CA ALA A 265 -56.65 -26.61 -11.14
C ALA A 265 -55.37 -26.98 -10.38
N VAL A 266 -55.25 -28.20 -9.85
CA VAL A 266 -54.03 -28.71 -9.18
C VAL A 266 -52.83 -28.63 -10.13
N GLN A 267 -52.95 -29.19 -11.34
CA GLN A 267 -51.85 -29.23 -12.31
C GLN A 267 -51.43 -27.82 -12.73
N THR A 268 -52.41 -26.96 -13.04
CA THR A 268 -52.13 -25.58 -13.45
C THR A 268 -51.50 -24.76 -12.31
N ALA A 269 -51.93 -24.99 -11.06
CA ALA A 269 -51.33 -24.34 -9.89
C ALA A 269 -49.88 -24.80 -9.65
N GLU A 270 -49.60 -26.11 -9.80
CA GLU A 270 -48.24 -26.63 -9.71
C GLU A 270 -47.32 -26.08 -10.81
N ASP A 271 -47.84 -25.96 -12.04
CA ASP A 271 -47.11 -25.34 -13.15
C ASP A 271 -46.80 -23.88 -12.86
N ALA A 272 -47.79 -23.12 -12.36
CA ALA A 272 -47.60 -21.73 -11.96
C ALA A 272 -46.54 -21.60 -10.86
N ARG A 273 -46.57 -22.48 -9.85
CA ARG A 273 -45.55 -22.54 -8.80
C ARG A 273 -44.16 -22.81 -9.36
N ALA A 274 -44.01 -23.83 -10.21
CA ALA A 274 -42.73 -24.21 -10.80
C ALA A 274 -42.15 -23.08 -11.68
N ILE A 275 -42.99 -22.38 -12.44
CA ILE A 275 -42.59 -21.21 -13.23
C ILE A 275 -42.11 -20.08 -12.30
N ALA A 276 -42.82 -19.85 -11.19
CA ALA A 276 -42.49 -18.80 -10.23
C ALA A 276 -41.12 -19.02 -9.60
N VAL A 277 -40.90 -20.20 -9.02
CA VAL A 277 -39.62 -20.59 -8.41
C VAL A 277 -38.49 -20.46 -9.43
N LYS A 278 -38.69 -20.99 -10.65
CA LYS A 278 -37.68 -20.90 -11.71
C LYS A 278 -37.33 -19.45 -12.06
N LYS A 279 -38.31 -18.57 -12.22
CA LYS A 279 -38.05 -17.15 -12.54
C LYS A 279 -37.37 -16.41 -11.39
N MET A 280 -37.76 -16.70 -10.15
CA MET A 280 -37.10 -16.14 -8.97
C MET A 280 -35.63 -16.56 -8.91
N ASP A 281 -35.33 -17.83 -9.19
CA ASP A 281 -33.96 -18.33 -9.27
C ASP A 281 -33.16 -17.70 -10.42
N GLU A 282 -33.76 -17.56 -11.60
CA GLU A 282 -33.13 -16.89 -12.74
C GLU A 282 -32.79 -15.42 -12.42
N GLN A 283 -33.72 -14.71 -11.78
CA GLN A 283 -33.51 -13.33 -11.35
C GLN A 283 -32.41 -13.23 -10.29
N ARG A 284 -32.45 -14.09 -9.27
CA ARG A 284 -31.41 -14.16 -8.23
C ARG A 284 -30.04 -14.42 -8.84
N LEU A 285 -29.92 -15.39 -9.75
CA LEU A 285 -28.66 -15.70 -10.42
C LEU A 285 -28.19 -14.56 -11.34
N ALA A 286 -29.11 -13.78 -11.91
CA ALA A 286 -28.77 -12.58 -12.68
C ALA A 286 -28.25 -11.46 -11.77
N ASP A 287 -28.91 -11.22 -10.63
CA ASP A 287 -28.50 -10.23 -9.63
C ASP A 287 -27.13 -10.58 -9.03
N GLU A 288 -26.89 -11.86 -8.72
CA GLU A 288 -25.58 -12.37 -8.26
C GLU A 288 -24.48 -12.13 -9.30
N ARG A 289 -24.76 -12.44 -10.58
CA ARG A 289 -23.82 -12.18 -11.68
C ARG A 289 -23.51 -10.71 -11.85
N GLN A 290 -24.52 -9.85 -11.77
CA GLN A 290 -24.35 -8.40 -11.87
C GLN A 290 -23.53 -7.86 -10.70
N ALA A 291 -23.85 -8.27 -9.46
CA ALA A 291 -23.10 -7.88 -8.28
C ALA A 291 -21.63 -8.32 -8.36
N SER A 292 -21.36 -9.53 -8.88
CA SER A 292 -20.00 -10.01 -9.11
C SER A 292 -19.27 -9.17 -10.16
N ALA A 293 -19.92 -8.80 -11.26
CA ALA A 293 -19.34 -7.95 -12.30
C ALA A 293 -19.03 -6.55 -11.77
N ASP A 294 -19.94 -5.94 -11.01
CA ASP A 294 -19.76 -4.61 -10.41
C ASP A 294 -18.63 -4.62 -9.38
N ALA A 295 -18.50 -5.69 -8.58
CA ALA A 295 -17.41 -5.85 -7.63
C ALA A 295 -16.05 -5.97 -8.35
N GLN A 296 -16.00 -6.73 -9.45
CA GLN A 296 -14.80 -6.86 -10.27
C GLN A 296 -14.41 -5.52 -10.92
N ALA A 297 -15.37 -4.78 -11.47
CA ALA A 297 -15.13 -3.47 -12.06
C ALA A 297 -14.59 -2.47 -11.02
N LYS A 298 -15.16 -2.45 -9.80
CA LYS A 298 -14.65 -1.63 -8.70
C LYS A 298 -13.21 -2.01 -8.32
N SER A 299 -12.92 -3.31 -8.22
CA SER A 299 -11.57 -3.78 -7.90
C SER A 299 -10.55 -3.41 -8.99
N GLN A 300 -10.93 -3.49 -10.27
CA GLN A 300 -10.07 -3.08 -11.38
C GLN A 300 -9.83 -1.56 -11.35
N GLY A 301 -10.87 -0.75 -11.15
CA GLY A 301 -10.72 0.70 -11.03
C GLY A 301 -9.78 1.11 -9.89
N GLN A 302 -9.88 0.46 -8.73
CA GLN A 302 -8.96 0.69 -7.61
C GLN A 302 -7.51 0.30 -7.93
N ALA A 303 -7.30 -0.80 -8.66
CA ALA A 303 -5.98 -1.22 -9.10
C ALA A 303 -5.38 -0.21 -10.10
N ASP A 304 -6.16 0.25 -11.08
CA ASP A 304 -5.74 1.25 -12.05
C ASP A 304 -5.40 2.59 -11.37
N ASP A 305 -6.20 3.02 -10.40
CA ASP A 305 -5.94 4.23 -9.60
C ASP A 305 -4.64 4.11 -8.80
N ALA A 306 -4.39 2.95 -8.18
CA ALA A 306 -3.15 2.69 -7.45
C ALA A 306 -1.92 2.69 -8.39
N ILE A 307 -2.06 2.15 -9.60
CA ILE A 307 -1.01 2.20 -10.63
C ILE A 307 -0.72 3.66 -11.01
N ARG A 308 -1.74 4.47 -11.31
CA ARG A 308 -1.55 5.89 -11.65
C ARG A 308 -0.89 6.68 -10.51
N GLN A 309 -1.28 6.44 -9.26
CA GLN A 309 -0.65 7.07 -8.10
C GLN A 309 0.82 6.66 -7.96
N LYS A 310 1.14 5.39 -8.19
CA LYS A 310 2.53 4.90 -8.18
C LYS A 310 3.37 5.55 -9.27
N GLU A 311 2.85 5.64 -10.50
CA GLU A 311 3.53 6.28 -11.62
C GLU A 311 3.79 7.78 -11.36
N GLN A 312 2.79 8.48 -10.81
CA GLN A 312 2.94 9.88 -10.42
C GLN A 312 4.01 10.05 -9.34
N ALA A 313 3.98 9.22 -8.29
CA ALA A 313 4.99 9.27 -7.23
C ALA A 313 6.41 8.98 -7.74
N GLN A 314 6.55 8.07 -8.72
CA GLN A 314 7.84 7.80 -9.37
C GLN A 314 8.34 8.99 -10.19
N SER A 315 7.44 9.66 -10.93
CA SER A 315 7.76 10.87 -11.69
C SER A 315 8.20 12.02 -10.77
N ASP A 316 7.46 12.25 -9.68
CA ASP A 316 7.77 13.29 -8.69
C ASP A 316 9.10 13.01 -7.98
N ALA A 317 9.37 11.74 -7.65
CA ALA A 317 10.66 11.32 -7.08
C ALA A 317 11.83 11.54 -8.05
N ALA A 318 11.64 11.22 -9.34
CA ALA A 318 12.67 11.46 -10.36
C ALA A 318 12.95 12.95 -10.54
N LYS A 319 11.91 13.79 -10.54
CA LYS A 319 12.06 15.26 -10.58
C LYS A 319 12.80 15.79 -9.36
N ALA A 320 12.43 15.35 -8.16
CA ALA A 320 13.11 15.75 -6.93
C ALA A 320 14.60 15.35 -6.94
N GLN A 321 14.94 14.15 -7.45
CA GLN A 321 16.33 13.73 -7.62
C GLN A 321 17.09 14.62 -8.61
N SER A 322 16.47 14.98 -9.73
CA SER A 322 17.04 15.92 -10.71
C SER A 322 17.29 17.30 -10.10
N ASP A 323 16.32 17.84 -9.37
CA ASP A 323 16.43 19.15 -8.71
C ASP A 323 17.53 19.15 -7.63
N MET A 324 17.64 18.07 -6.85
CA MET A 324 18.73 17.92 -5.88
C MET A 324 20.10 17.87 -6.56
N ALA A 325 20.24 17.13 -7.67
CA ALA A 325 21.49 17.07 -8.43
C ALA A 325 21.86 18.44 -9.02
N ALA A 326 20.88 19.18 -9.55
CA ALA A 326 21.09 20.53 -10.07
C ALA A 326 21.53 21.50 -8.96
N ASN A 327 20.87 21.46 -7.79
CA ASN A 327 21.23 22.28 -6.64
C ASN A 327 22.64 21.93 -6.11
N GLN A 328 22.98 20.64 -6.05
CA GLN A 328 24.31 20.21 -5.63
C GLN A 328 25.38 20.68 -6.63
N ALA A 329 25.15 20.54 -7.93
CA ALA A 329 26.05 21.05 -8.96
C ALA A 329 26.23 22.57 -8.88
N ALA A 330 25.15 23.33 -8.68
CA ALA A 330 25.19 24.77 -8.49
C ALA A 330 25.98 25.16 -7.23
N SER A 331 25.81 24.44 -6.12
CA SER A 331 26.55 24.69 -4.88
C SER A 331 28.06 24.42 -5.04
N VAL A 332 28.43 23.33 -5.72
CA VAL A 332 29.83 22.99 -6.02
C VAL A 332 30.46 24.06 -6.92
N ALA A 333 29.74 24.51 -7.95
CA ALA A 333 30.20 25.57 -8.84
C ALA A 333 30.42 26.89 -8.07
N ALA A 334 29.50 27.27 -7.18
CA ALA A 334 29.61 28.48 -6.36
C ALA A 334 30.82 28.43 -5.39
N VAL A 335 31.03 27.29 -4.71
CA VAL A 335 32.18 27.10 -3.81
C VAL A 335 33.49 27.14 -4.61
N THR A 336 33.52 26.51 -5.79
CA THR A 336 34.71 26.48 -6.64
C THR A 336 35.07 27.89 -7.13
N ALA A 337 34.07 28.68 -7.56
CA ALA A 337 34.27 30.07 -7.96
C ALA A 337 34.79 30.93 -6.79
N ALA A 338 34.17 30.83 -5.60
CA ALA A 338 34.61 31.57 -4.43
C ALA A 338 36.05 31.21 -4.00
N GLN A 339 36.43 29.93 -4.11
CA GLN A 339 37.81 29.50 -3.81
C GLN A 339 38.82 30.03 -4.83
N ALA A 340 38.44 30.08 -6.12
CA ALA A 340 39.29 30.65 -7.17
C ALA A 340 39.53 32.16 -6.93
N ASP A 341 38.48 32.91 -6.62
CA ASP A 341 38.57 34.35 -6.32
C ASP A 341 39.42 34.63 -5.07
N ALA A 342 39.25 33.82 -4.02
CA ALA A 342 40.06 33.93 -2.80
C ALA A 342 41.55 33.62 -3.06
N ASN A 343 41.84 32.59 -3.86
CA ASN A 343 43.20 32.23 -4.24
C ASN A 343 43.85 33.33 -5.08
N GLN A 344 43.13 33.89 -6.06
CA GLN A 344 43.62 34.99 -6.89
C GLN A 344 43.92 36.24 -6.05
N SER A 345 43.03 36.58 -5.12
CA SER A 345 43.22 37.71 -4.21
C SER A 345 44.45 37.53 -3.32
N ARG A 346 44.68 36.31 -2.82
CA ARG A 346 45.86 35.98 -2.00
C ARG A 346 47.16 36.09 -2.81
N LEU A 347 47.17 35.60 -4.05
CA LEU A 347 48.31 35.71 -4.95
C LEU A 347 48.63 37.17 -5.28
N ALA A 348 47.61 37.98 -5.57
CA ALA A 348 47.77 39.41 -5.83
C ALA A 348 48.36 40.15 -4.61
N ALA A 349 47.87 39.85 -3.40
CA ALA A 349 48.41 40.43 -2.17
C ALA A 349 49.88 40.01 -1.93
N GLN A 350 50.22 38.74 -2.15
CA GLN A 350 51.60 38.26 -2.01
C GLN A 350 52.53 38.94 -3.02
N GLN A 351 52.08 39.11 -4.27
CA GLN A 351 52.88 39.79 -5.28
C GLN A 351 53.12 41.25 -4.90
N ALA A 352 52.08 41.97 -4.45
CA ALA A 352 52.22 43.34 -4.00
C ALA A 352 53.21 43.48 -2.83
N GLU A 353 53.21 42.53 -1.88
CA GLU A 353 54.16 42.54 -0.77
C GLU A 353 55.60 42.22 -1.20
N ASN A 354 55.75 41.27 -2.14
CA ASN A 354 57.04 40.97 -2.76
C ASN A 354 57.59 42.19 -3.51
N ASP A 355 56.72 42.90 -4.25
CA ASP A 355 57.09 44.11 -4.99
C ASP A 355 57.52 45.24 -4.05
N LYS A 356 56.80 45.46 -2.94
CA LYS A 356 57.20 46.39 -1.86
C LYS A 356 58.56 46.03 -1.27
N THR A 357 58.78 44.75 -0.98
CA THR A 357 60.04 44.24 -0.42
C THR A 357 61.19 44.44 -1.41
N ALA A 358 60.98 44.11 -2.69
CA ALA A 358 61.96 44.32 -3.75
C ALA A 358 62.30 45.81 -3.93
N MET A 359 61.28 46.68 -3.88
CA MET A 359 61.47 48.13 -3.96
C MET A 359 62.28 48.65 -2.77
N ARG A 360 61.98 48.21 -1.54
CA ARG A 360 62.74 48.56 -0.33
C ARG A 360 64.20 48.14 -0.43
N MET A 361 64.48 46.92 -0.91
CA MET A 361 65.85 46.44 -1.09
C MET A 361 66.62 47.28 -2.11
N ARG A 362 66.02 47.57 -3.27
CA ARG A 362 66.63 48.43 -4.31
C ARG A 362 66.91 49.84 -3.79
N LEU A 363 65.94 50.44 -3.09
CA LEU A 363 66.10 51.76 -2.49
C LEU A 363 67.22 51.76 -1.44
N SER A 364 67.27 50.73 -0.57
CA SER A 364 68.31 50.57 0.42
C SER A 364 69.70 50.46 -0.21
N GLU A 365 69.85 49.68 -1.28
CA GLU A 365 71.12 49.52 -2.00
C GLU A 365 71.58 50.84 -2.64
N GLN A 366 70.66 51.56 -3.31
CA GLN A 366 70.94 52.85 -3.93
C GLN A 366 71.35 53.91 -2.90
N LEU A 367 70.65 53.99 -1.76
CA LEU A 367 70.98 54.91 -0.68
C LEU A 367 72.31 54.53 -0.02
N ASN A 368 72.54 53.23 0.23
CA ASN A 368 73.76 52.72 0.87
C ASN A 368 75.02 52.98 0.04
N ALA A 369 74.90 53.04 -1.30
CA ALA A 369 75.98 53.40 -2.20
C ALA A 369 76.47 54.86 -2.01
N ILE A 370 75.64 55.75 -1.47
CA ILE A 370 75.98 57.16 -1.23
C ILE A 370 76.34 57.40 0.25
N LEU A 371 75.54 56.84 1.16
CA LEU A 371 75.61 57.03 2.61
C LEU A 371 75.18 55.75 3.32
N GLN A 372 75.84 55.42 4.43
CA GLN A 372 75.50 54.24 5.22
C GLN A 372 74.01 54.19 5.53
N THR A 373 73.35 53.14 5.05
CA THR A 373 71.90 52.95 5.19
C THR A 373 71.63 51.64 5.91
N ARG A 374 70.80 51.69 6.94
CA ARG A 374 70.35 50.50 7.69
C ARG A 374 68.85 50.32 7.58
N ASP A 375 68.43 49.07 7.57
CA ASP A 375 67.01 48.73 7.62
C ASP A 375 66.47 48.84 9.06
N SER A 376 65.22 49.24 9.20
CA SER A 376 64.50 49.30 10.47
C SER A 376 63.00 49.04 10.28
N ALA A 377 62.31 48.65 11.34
CA ALA A 377 60.86 48.46 11.31
C ALA A 377 60.08 49.73 10.89
N ARG A 378 60.66 50.93 11.08
CA ARG A 378 60.04 52.22 10.72
C ARG A 378 60.34 52.66 9.29
N GLY A 379 61.32 52.07 8.61
CA GLY A 379 61.84 52.57 7.34
C GLY A 379 63.34 52.36 7.18
N LEU A 380 63.90 52.90 6.10
CA LEU A 380 65.34 52.90 5.86
C LEU A 380 65.97 54.12 6.56
N ILE A 381 67.00 53.90 7.37
CA ILE A 381 67.71 54.99 8.07
C ILE A 381 69.03 55.25 7.36
N VAL A 382 69.12 56.39 6.68
CA VAL A 382 70.33 56.86 6.02
C VAL A 382 71.11 57.76 6.99
N SER A 383 72.32 57.38 7.35
CA SER A 383 73.12 58.04 8.38
C SER A 383 74.26 58.87 7.80
N MET A 384 74.47 60.07 8.35
CA MET A 384 75.54 60.98 7.96
C MET A 384 76.28 61.53 9.18
N SER A 385 77.60 61.37 9.22
CA SER A 385 78.45 61.91 10.29
C SER A 385 78.66 63.43 10.18
N ASP A 386 79.24 64.06 11.21
CA ASP A 386 79.48 65.51 11.40
C ASP A 386 80.22 66.27 10.29
N VAL A 387 80.68 65.56 9.24
CA VAL A 387 81.33 66.16 8.06
C VAL A 387 80.39 67.04 7.23
N LEU A 388 79.11 67.14 7.61
CA LEU A 388 78.13 67.99 6.96
C LEU A 388 78.31 69.48 7.28
N PHE A 389 78.87 69.81 8.44
CA PHE A 389 78.90 71.17 8.98
C PHE A 389 80.31 71.51 9.50
N ASP A 390 80.61 72.80 9.65
CA ASP A 390 81.73 73.24 10.50
C ASP A 390 81.32 73.18 11.97
N THR A 391 82.31 73.11 12.87
CA THR A 391 82.09 73.11 14.32
C THR A 391 81.24 74.31 14.74
N GLY A 392 80.17 74.06 15.49
CA GLY A 392 79.23 75.10 15.95
C GLY A 392 78.35 75.72 14.85
N LYS A 393 78.48 75.29 13.59
CA LYS A 393 77.68 75.79 12.47
C LYS A 393 76.62 74.76 12.03
N TYR A 394 75.64 75.26 11.29
CA TYR A 394 74.57 74.51 10.62
C TYR A 394 74.51 74.81 9.11
N SER A 395 75.49 75.54 8.56
CA SER A 395 75.66 75.72 7.12
C SER A 395 76.26 74.46 6.48
N LEU A 396 75.57 73.86 5.51
CA LEU A 396 76.04 72.67 4.80
C LEU A 396 77.34 72.94 4.02
N LYS A 397 78.34 72.07 4.19
CA LYS A 397 79.59 72.05 3.41
C LYS A 397 79.32 71.68 1.95
N PRO A 398 80.19 72.08 0.99
CA PRO A 398 80.05 71.70 -0.42
C PRO A 398 79.94 70.17 -0.65
N GLY A 399 80.79 69.37 -0.01
CA GLY A 399 80.73 67.89 -0.13
C GLY A 399 79.48 67.26 0.52
N ALA A 400 78.87 67.94 1.49
CA ALA A 400 77.61 67.55 2.10
C ALA A 400 76.44 67.75 1.13
N ARG A 401 76.44 68.90 0.44
CA ARG A 401 75.47 69.24 -0.60
C ARG A 401 75.52 68.23 -1.75
N GLU A 402 76.71 67.84 -2.19
CA GLU A 402 76.85 66.83 -3.26
C GLU A 402 76.22 65.48 -2.89
N LYS A 403 76.50 64.96 -1.68
CA LYS A 403 75.91 63.70 -1.21
C LYS A 403 74.40 63.81 -1.03
N LEU A 404 73.92 64.91 -0.47
CA LEU A 404 72.49 65.16 -0.30
C LEU A 404 71.76 65.35 -1.64
N ALA A 405 72.41 65.92 -2.67
CA ALA A 405 71.84 66.01 -4.01
C ALA A 405 71.69 64.62 -4.65
N LYS A 406 72.68 63.73 -4.47
CA LYS A 406 72.57 62.33 -4.92
C LYS A 406 71.45 61.58 -4.19
N VAL A 407 71.33 61.75 -2.86
CA VAL A 407 70.22 61.19 -2.07
C VAL A 407 68.88 61.74 -2.55
N ALA A 408 68.76 63.06 -2.75
CA ALA A 408 67.54 63.69 -3.26
C ALA A 408 67.15 63.13 -4.64
N GLY A 409 68.13 62.93 -5.54
CA GLY A 409 67.90 62.31 -6.84
C GLY A 409 67.36 60.87 -6.74
N ILE A 410 67.85 60.08 -5.78
CA ILE A 410 67.31 58.74 -5.51
C ILE A 410 65.88 58.86 -4.98
N LEU A 411 65.63 59.70 -3.97
CA LEU A 411 64.31 59.86 -3.35
C LEU A 411 63.24 60.34 -4.34
N LEU A 412 63.59 61.20 -5.30
CA LEU A 412 62.70 61.67 -6.35
C LEU A 412 62.26 60.57 -7.31
N ALA A 413 63.05 59.51 -7.46
CA ALA A 413 62.68 58.35 -8.29
C ALA A 413 61.63 57.43 -7.63
N TYR A 414 61.31 57.65 -6.35
CA TYR A 414 60.35 56.85 -5.58
C TYR A 414 59.25 57.75 -5.01
N PRO A 415 58.18 58.03 -5.78
CA PRO A 415 57.07 58.85 -5.30
C PRO A 415 56.34 58.16 -4.14
N GLY A 416 55.80 58.96 -3.22
CA GLY A 416 55.03 58.46 -2.06
C GLY A 416 55.86 58.11 -0.82
N LEU A 417 57.18 58.38 -0.84
CA LEU A 417 58.02 58.30 0.35
C LEU A 417 57.88 59.53 1.26
N ASN A 418 58.08 59.31 2.56
CA ASN A 418 58.15 60.30 3.61
C ASN A 418 59.53 60.24 4.28
N ILE A 419 60.10 61.39 4.57
CA ILE A 419 61.45 61.58 5.07
C ILE A 419 61.39 62.35 6.39
N GLU A 420 61.86 61.74 7.47
CA GLU A 420 62.08 62.42 8.76
C GLU A 420 63.59 62.65 8.94
N VAL A 421 64.00 63.91 8.95
CA VAL A 421 65.40 64.32 9.15
C VAL A 421 65.65 64.52 10.65
N GLY A 422 66.42 63.64 11.26
CA GLY A 422 66.83 63.69 12.67
C GLY A 422 68.23 64.27 12.84
N GLY A 423 68.39 65.35 13.60
CA GLY A 423 69.69 65.93 13.96
C GLY A 423 70.14 65.54 15.36
N TYR A 424 71.42 65.25 15.54
CA TYR A 424 72.02 64.84 16.82
C TYR A 424 73.35 65.52 17.08
N THR A 425 73.68 65.74 18.36
CA THR A 425 74.95 66.30 18.81
C THR A 425 75.67 65.33 19.75
N ASP A 426 76.94 65.64 20.07
CA ASP A 426 77.60 65.05 21.23
C ASP A 426 77.17 65.76 22.52
N ASN A 427 77.77 65.37 23.65
CA ASN A 427 77.51 65.96 24.96
C ASN A 427 78.33 67.23 25.27
N ILE A 428 78.99 67.85 24.29
CA ILE A 428 79.78 69.06 24.52
C ILE A 428 78.87 70.29 24.41
N GLY A 429 78.86 71.15 25.43
CA GLY A 429 77.96 72.31 25.52
C GLY A 429 76.70 72.05 26.37
N SER A 430 75.81 73.03 26.46
CA SER A 430 74.54 72.88 27.20
C SER A 430 73.50 72.12 26.37
N ASP A 431 72.57 71.43 27.05
CA ASP A 431 71.48 70.70 26.39
C ASP A 431 70.64 71.61 25.48
N GLU A 432 70.36 72.85 25.91
CA GLU A 432 69.62 73.84 25.11
C GLU A 432 70.39 74.24 23.83
N MET A 433 71.71 74.45 23.94
CA MET A 433 72.56 74.75 22.80
C MET A 433 72.57 73.58 21.81
N ASN A 434 72.70 72.35 22.32
CA ASN A 434 72.71 71.12 21.54
C ASN A 434 71.36 70.85 20.86
N GLN A 435 70.25 71.12 21.55
CA GLN A 435 68.91 71.02 20.98
C GLN A 435 68.71 72.03 19.84
N LYS A 436 69.09 73.29 20.04
CA LYS A 436 68.99 74.33 18.99
C LYS A 436 69.88 74.01 17.81
N LEU A 437 71.11 73.55 18.06
CA LEU A 437 72.07 73.19 17.01
C LEU A 437 71.58 72.01 16.18
N SER A 438 71.11 70.93 16.81
CA SER A 438 70.57 69.76 16.11
C SER A 438 69.31 70.09 15.30
N GLN A 439 68.39 70.92 15.84
CA GLN A 439 67.20 71.35 15.11
C GLN A 439 67.56 72.19 13.87
N ASN A 440 68.49 73.13 14.00
CA ASN A 440 68.96 73.96 12.88
C ASN A 440 69.67 73.11 11.82
N ARG A 441 70.47 72.12 12.23
CA ARG A 441 71.14 71.17 11.32
C ARG A 441 70.13 70.30 10.57
N ALA A 442 69.14 69.74 11.25
CA ALA A 442 68.06 68.98 10.64
C ALA A 442 67.24 69.85 9.66
N GLY A 443 66.92 71.08 10.07
CA GLY A 443 66.22 72.06 9.22
C GLY A 443 67.01 72.39 7.96
N SER A 444 68.33 72.62 8.08
CA SER A 444 69.20 72.92 6.93
C SER A 444 69.28 71.76 5.93
N VAL A 445 69.25 70.52 6.40
CA VAL A 445 69.19 69.33 5.54
C VAL A 445 67.83 69.20 4.86
N ARG A 446 66.73 69.37 5.60
CA ARG A 446 65.36 69.40 5.03
C ARG A 446 65.25 70.46 3.94
N ASP A 447 65.63 71.70 4.24
CA ASP A 447 65.51 72.83 3.31
C ASP A 447 66.32 72.58 2.04
N TYR A 448 67.49 71.95 2.18
CA TYR A 448 68.28 71.54 1.03
C TYR A 448 67.61 70.44 0.21
N LEU A 449 67.05 69.39 0.83
CA LEU A 449 66.30 68.34 0.11
C LEU A 449 65.09 68.92 -0.64
N VAL A 450 64.37 69.86 -0.01
CA VAL A 450 63.25 70.58 -0.64
C VAL A 450 63.73 71.44 -1.80
N GLN A 451 64.85 72.14 -1.64
CA GLN A 451 65.49 72.92 -2.72
C GLN A 451 65.91 72.02 -3.90
N GLN A 452 66.29 70.77 -3.64
CA GLN A 452 66.59 69.77 -4.68
C GLN A 452 65.33 69.14 -5.30
N GLY A 453 64.13 69.54 -4.88
CA GLY A 453 62.86 69.14 -5.49
C GLY A 453 62.05 68.12 -4.72
N VAL A 454 62.54 67.61 -3.58
CA VAL A 454 61.76 66.70 -2.73
C VAL A 454 60.55 67.46 -2.19
N ALA A 455 59.35 66.87 -2.30
CA ALA A 455 58.11 67.55 -1.93
C ALA A 455 58.15 68.03 -0.47
N ILE A 456 57.79 69.29 -0.22
CA ILE A 456 57.83 69.90 1.13
C ILE A 456 57.00 69.11 2.15
N ASN A 457 55.87 68.54 1.72
CA ASN A 457 54.98 67.75 2.58
C ASN A 457 55.53 66.34 2.88
N SER A 458 56.54 65.89 2.14
CA SER A 458 57.19 64.59 2.32
C SER A 458 58.44 64.68 3.20
N VAL A 459 58.87 65.87 3.64
CA VAL A 459 60.10 66.03 4.45
C VAL A 459 59.83 66.81 5.74
N SER A 460 60.11 66.18 6.87
CA SER A 460 60.06 66.79 8.20
C SER A 460 61.45 66.87 8.83
N ALA A 461 61.66 67.75 9.81
CA ALA A 461 62.94 67.93 10.48
C ALA A 461 62.78 68.05 11.99
N LYS A 462 63.59 67.29 12.74
CA LYS A 462 63.56 67.27 14.21
C LYS A 462 64.98 67.18 14.78
N GLY A 463 65.31 68.08 15.71
CA GLY A 463 66.51 68.00 16.53
C GLY A 463 66.28 67.14 17.77
N PHE A 464 67.25 66.30 18.12
CA PHE A 464 67.23 65.46 19.31
C PHE A 464 68.31 65.84 20.35
N GLY A 465 69.11 66.87 20.07
CA GLY A 465 70.24 67.26 20.91
C GLY A 465 71.20 66.11 21.16
N ASN A 466 71.67 66.01 22.40
CA ASN A 466 72.60 65.00 22.90
C ASN A 466 71.89 63.79 23.56
N THR A 467 70.55 63.73 23.50
CA THR A 467 69.74 62.77 24.27
C THR A 467 69.77 61.33 23.73
N LEU A 468 70.23 61.15 22.49
CA LEU A 468 70.25 59.86 21.77
C LEU A 468 71.64 59.55 21.20
N PRO A 469 72.64 59.26 22.06
CA PRO A 469 73.96 58.86 21.60
C PRO A 469 73.94 57.44 21.01
N VAL A 470 74.69 57.24 19.93
CA VAL A 470 74.93 55.93 19.27
C VAL A 470 76.29 55.35 19.64
N ALA A 471 77.16 56.15 20.27
CA ALA A 471 78.48 55.76 20.74
C ALA A 471 78.84 56.46 22.05
N SER A 472 79.90 56.00 22.72
CA SER A 472 80.37 56.64 23.97
C SER A 472 80.77 58.09 23.73
N ASN A 473 80.25 59.00 24.57
CA ASN A 473 80.63 60.41 24.54
C ASN A 473 81.98 60.66 25.25
N ASP A 474 82.59 59.65 25.85
CA ASP A 474 83.80 59.78 26.67
C ASP A 474 85.05 59.94 25.80
N ASN A 475 85.00 59.45 24.56
CA ASN A 475 86.11 59.55 23.61
C ASN A 475 85.74 60.35 22.35
N SER A 476 86.75 60.90 21.66
CA SER A 476 86.56 61.77 20.50
C SER A 476 85.89 61.06 19.32
N SER A 477 86.17 59.76 19.13
CA SER A 477 85.59 58.94 18.06
C SER A 477 84.09 58.74 18.25
N GLY A 478 83.64 58.41 19.46
CA GLY A 478 82.22 58.24 19.75
C GLY A 478 81.46 59.57 19.75
N ARG A 479 82.06 60.67 20.22
CA ARG A 479 81.49 62.02 20.03
C ARG A 479 81.29 62.37 18.54
N GLN A 480 82.26 62.02 17.69
CA GLN A 480 82.14 62.21 16.24
C GLN A 480 81.00 61.38 15.62
N GLN A 481 80.72 60.18 16.14
CA GLN A 481 79.59 59.35 15.71
C GLN A 481 78.24 59.90 16.22
N ASN A 482 78.21 60.51 17.41
CA ASN A 482 77.02 61.13 17.99
C ASN A 482 76.63 62.44 17.28
N ARG A 483 77.60 63.17 16.75
CA ARG A 483 77.37 64.31 15.86
C ARG A 483 76.97 63.81 14.47
N ARG A 484 75.68 63.53 14.28
CA ARG A 484 75.14 62.95 13.04
C ARG A 484 73.80 63.55 12.64
N VAL A 485 73.45 63.35 11.38
CA VAL A 485 72.09 63.52 10.87
C VAL A 485 71.64 62.19 10.29
N GLU A 486 70.42 61.78 10.61
CA GLU A 486 69.78 60.59 10.07
C GLU A 486 68.56 61.00 9.24
N LEU A 487 68.33 60.32 8.13
CA LEU A 487 67.09 60.43 7.35
C LEU A 487 66.35 59.10 7.49
N LEU A 488 65.19 59.12 8.13
CA LEU A 488 64.27 57.99 8.12
C LEU A 488 63.38 58.10 6.89
N VAL A 489 63.53 57.17 5.96
CA VAL A 489 62.73 57.05 4.74
C VAL A 489 61.66 55.98 4.94
N SER A 490 60.40 56.36 4.87
CA SER A 490 59.23 55.50 5.11
C SER A 490 58.16 55.71 4.04
N GLY A 491 57.16 54.81 3.94
CA GLY A 491 56.09 54.93 2.95
C GLY A 491 55.48 53.59 2.60
N GLU A 492 54.23 53.62 2.14
CA GLU A 492 53.49 52.42 1.75
C GLU A 492 54.19 51.64 0.64
N ALA A 493 54.84 52.36 -0.29
CA ALA A 493 55.61 51.81 -1.40
C ALA A 493 56.78 50.90 -0.98
N ILE A 494 57.28 51.03 0.25
CA ILE A 494 58.39 50.23 0.80
C ILE A 494 58.00 49.42 2.04
N GLY A 495 56.69 49.21 2.26
CA GLY A 495 56.16 48.39 3.34
C GLY A 495 56.26 49.00 4.74
N SER A 496 56.47 50.32 4.87
CA SER A 496 56.53 51.00 6.17
C SER A 496 55.32 51.92 6.38
N PRO A 497 54.53 51.74 7.45
CA PRO A 497 53.38 52.59 7.71
C PRO A 497 53.84 54.03 8.01
N VAL A 498 53.16 55.00 7.39
CA VAL A 498 53.45 56.45 7.49
C VAL A 498 53.31 56.99 8.93
N ASN A 499 52.62 56.26 9.82
CA ASN A 499 52.33 56.64 11.21
C ASN A 499 52.75 55.56 12.24
N ALA A 500 54.00 55.08 12.20
CA ALA A 500 54.57 54.43 13.38
C ALA A 500 54.88 55.51 14.44
N THR A 501 54.03 55.58 15.47
CA THR A 501 54.10 56.41 16.68
C THR A 501 55.55 56.71 17.13
N ILE A 502 55.81 57.96 17.53
CA ILE A 502 57.12 58.52 17.94
C ILE A 502 57.75 57.69 19.08
N GLY A 503 58.41 56.59 18.70
CA GLY A 503 59.30 55.78 19.52
C GLY A 503 60.72 55.94 19.00
N SER A 504 61.68 56.10 19.94
CA SER A 504 63.09 56.38 19.69
C SER A 504 63.70 55.57 18.53
N LEU A 505 64.51 56.24 17.69
CA LEU A 505 65.27 55.70 16.53
C LEU A 505 66.43 54.77 16.95
N ARG A 506 66.18 53.82 17.85
CA ARG A 506 67.17 52.82 18.26
C ARG A 506 67.37 51.76 17.17
#